data_AF-A0A0G0T2Y5-F1
#
_entry.id   AF-A0A0G0T2Y5-F1
#
_cell.length_a   1.000
_cell.length_b   1.000
_cell.length_c   1.000
_cell.angle_alpha   90.00
_cell.angle_beta   90.00
_cell.angle_gamma   90.00
#
_symmetry.space_group_name_H-M   'P 1'
#
loop_
_entity.id
_entity.type
_entity.pdbx_description
1 polymer ?
#
loop_
_entity_poly.entity_id
_entity_poly.type
_entity_poly.pdbx_seq_one_letter_code
_entity_poly.pdbx_strand_id
1 'polypeptide(L)'
;MFTLFFTGWDPGKFQNDPNLNRFETYDWVRVLRFDKFYFPDLGDIGTKFADIRKENPGKKILFIGKPRDFPDSLPRLLTVDFLNGNRAFEIVKVE
;
A
#
# COMPACT_ATOMS: atom_id res chain seq x y z
N MET A 1 -2.27 -19.88 5.29
CA MET A 1 -3.62 -19.34 5.60
C MET A 1 -3.44 -17.90 6.05
N PHE A 2 -3.80 -16.93 5.21
CA PHE A 2 -3.76 -15.51 5.55
C PHE A 2 -5.15 -15.13 6.07
N THR A 3 -5.30 -14.95 7.37
CA THR A 3 -6.54 -14.45 7.96
C THR A 3 -6.55 -12.94 7.73
N LEU A 4 -7.32 -12.49 6.74
CA LEU A 4 -7.69 -11.08 6.69
C LEU A 4 -8.50 -10.82 7.95
N PHE A 5 -7.92 -10.13 8.92
CA PHE A 5 -8.64 -9.70 10.11
C PHE A 5 -9.91 -8.99 9.63
N PHE A 6 -11.07 -9.40 10.15
CA PHE A 6 -12.35 -8.70 10.02
C PHE A 6 -12.19 -7.33 10.72
N THR A 7 -11.51 -6.39 10.07
CA THR A 7 -11.19 -5.07 10.59
C THR A 7 -12.08 -4.06 9.92
N GLY A 8 -12.76 -3.23 10.72
CA GLY A 8 -13.34 -1.91 10.41
C GLY A 8 -14.24 -1.73 9.17
N TRP A 9 -14.28 -2.66 8.24
CA TRP A 9 -14.75 -2.51 6.88
C TRP A 9 -15.44 -3.80 6.44
N ASP A 10 -16.63 -3.66 5.88
CA ASP A 10 -17.44 -4.79 5.42
C ASP A 10 -16.84 -5.39 4.14
N PRO A 11 -16.34 -6.65 4.17
CA PRO A 11 -15.73 -7.28 3.01
C PRO A 11 -16.72 -7.47 1.85
N GLY A 12 -18.02 -7.57 2.12
CA GLY A 12 -19.05 -7.70 1.09
C GLY A 12 -19.09 -6.50 0.14
N LYS A 13 -18.73 -5.31 0.64
CA LYS A 13 -18.69 -4.08 -0.18
C LYS A 13 -17.61 -4.11 -1.24
N PHE A 14 -16.50 -4.82 -1.00
CA PHE A 14 -15.35 -4.80 -1.90
C PHE A 14 -15.36 -5.93 -2.94
N GLN A 15 -16.26 -6.91 -2.79
CA GLN A 15 -16.33 -8.06 -3.70
C GLN A 15 -16.63 -7.65 -5.15
N ASN A 16 -17.45 -6.61 -5.32
CA ASN A 16 -17.92 -6.07 -6.60
C ASN A 16 -17.55 -4.59 -6.78
N ASP A 17 -16.48 -4.15 -6.13
CA ASP A 17 -16.03 -2.76 -6.23
C ASP A 17 -15.68 -2.41 -7.69
N PRO A 18 -16.18 -1.30 -8.26
CA PRO A 18 -15.95 -0.96 -9.67
C PRO A 18 -14.48 -0.62 -9.97
N ASN A 19 -13.68 -0.29 -8.95
CA ASN A 19 -12.24 -0.05 -9.06
C ASN A 19 -11.41 -1.31 -8.76
N LEU A 20 -12.04 -2.46 -8.47
CA LEU A 20 -11.35 -3.71 -8.20
C LEU A 20 -10.49 -4.11 -9.40
N ASN A 21 -9.18 -4.13 -9.17
CA ASN A 21 -8.21 -4.65 -10.11
C ASN A 21 -7.55 -5.88 -9.48
N ARG A 22 -7.82 -7.05 -10.03
CA ARG A 22 -7.24 -8.32 -9.61
C ARG A 22 -6.97 -9.22 -10.82
N PHE A 23 -6.01 -10.13 -10.68
CA PHE A 23 -5.71 -11.13 -11.70
C PHE A 23 -5.33 -12.47 -11.07
N GLU A 24 -5.61 -13.54 -11.80
CA GLU A 24 -5.38 -14.92 -11.37
C GLU A 24 -4.09 -15.45 -12.00
N THR A 25 -3.23 -16.04 -11.18
CA THR A 25 -1.95 -16.61 -11.64
C THR A 25 -1.51 -17.72 -10.69
N TYR A 26 -1.25 -18.91 -11.23
CA TYR A 26 -0.79 -20.09 -10.48
C TYR A 26 -1.65 -20.39 -9.23
N ASP A 27 -2.99 -20.37 -9.37
CA ASP A 27 -3.96 -20.56 -8.28
C ASP A 27 -3.95 -19.46 -7.19
N TRP A 28 -3.29 -18.33 -7.45
CA TRP A 28 -3.33 -17.14 -6.60
C TRP A 28 -4.19 -16.05 -7.24
N VAL A 29 -4.99 -15.38 -6.40
CA VAL A 29 -5.65 -14.12 -6.75
C VAL A 29 -4.77 -12.97 -6.24
N ARG A 30 -4.18 -12.21 -7.14
CA ARG A 30 -3.44 -10.98 -6.79
C ARG A 30 -4.37 -9.78 -6.93
N VAL A 31 -4.50 -8.99 -5.86
CA VAL A 31 -5.32 -7.78 -5.84
C VAL A 31 -4.39 -6.56 -5.87
N LEU A 32 -4.51 -5.73 -6.89
CA LEU A 32 -3.71 -4.51 -7.05
C LEU A 32 -4.38 -3.30 -6.41
N ARG A 33 -5.70 -3.15 -6.58
CA ARG A 33 -6.47 -2.06 -5.95
C ARG A 33 -7.94 -2.40 -5.82
N PHE A 34 -8.60 -1.72 -4.89
CA PHE A 34 -10.05 -1.65 -4.73
C PHE A 34 -10.39 -0.44 -3.86
N ASP A 35 -11.58 0.15 -4.01
CA ASP A 35 -12.00 1.34 -3.26
C ASP A 35 -10.89 2.42 -3.28
N LYS A 36 -10.32 2.74 -2.12
CA LYS A 36 -9.20 3.69 -1.93
C LYS A 36 -7.85 3.02 -1.74
N PHE A 37 -7.80 1.69 -1.69
CA PHE A 37 -6.59 0.92 -1.39
C PHE A 37 -5.85 0.56 -2.67
N TYR A 38 -4.53 0.75 -2.64
CA TYR A 38 -3.64 0.42 -3.73
C TYR A 38 -2.42 -0.30 -3.18
N PHE A 39 -2.04 -1.42 -3.79
CA PHE A 39 -0.97 -2.32 -3.36
C PHE A 39 0.12 -2.44 -4.44
N PRO A 40 0.83 -1.33 -4.75
CA PRO A 40 1.94 -1.36 -5.69
C PRO A 40 3.18 -2.00 -5.07
N ASP A 41 4.09 -2.46 -5.92
CA ASP A 41 5.49 -2.62 -5.52
C ASP A 41 6.20 -1.26 -5.67
N LEU A 42 6.59 -0.64 -4.56
CA LEU A 42 7.29 0.65 -4.58
C LEU A 42 8.73 0.56 -5.14
N GLY A 43 9.26 -0.66 -5.31
CA GLY A 43 10.54 -0.94 -5.93
C GLY A 43 10.53 -0.86 -7.45
N ASP A 44 9.38 -1.03 -8.08
CA ASP A 44 9.24 -1.09 -9.54
C ASP A 44 9.15 0.30 -10.19
N ILE A 45 9.50 0.36 -11.49
CA ILE A 45 9.40 1.59 -12.29
C ILE A 45 7.93 1.87 -12.57
N GLY A 46 7.48 3.12 -12.39
CA GLY A 46 6.09 3.53 -12.61
C GLY A 46 5.22 3.38 -11.36
N THR A 47 5.74 2.78 -10.30
CA THR A 47 5.03 2.58 -9.03
C THR A 47 5.84 3.05 -7.83
N LYS A 48 6.95 3.76 -8.05
CA LYS A 48 7.71 4.36 -6.95
C LYS A 48 6.86 5.44 -6.26
N PHE A 49 7.27 5.81 -5.05
CA PHE A 49 6.66 6.92 -4.32
C PHE A 49 6.48 8.19 -5.17
N ALA A 50 7.50 8.59 -5.93
CA ALA A 50 7.44 9.77 -6.79
C ALA A 50 6.43 9.62 -7.95
N ASP A 51 6.35 8.43 -8.55
CA ASP A 51 5.44 8.12 -9.66
C ASP A 51 3.98 8.23 -9.18
N ILE A 52 3.66 7.56 -8.07
CA ILE A 52 2.31 7.56 -7.49
C ILE A 52 1.88 8.97 -7.10
N ARG A 53 2.79 9.78 -6.55
CA ARG A 53 2.51 11.18 -6.23
C ARG A 53 2.22 12.01 -7.48
N LYS A 54 2.99 11.80 -8.54
CA LYS A 54 2.80 12.51 -9.81
C LYS A 54 1.44 12.17 -10.44
N GLU A 55 1.01 10.92 -10.34
CA GLU A 55 -0.29 10.45 -10.85
C GLU A 55 -1.49 10.91 -10.00
N ASN A 56 -1.25 11.37 -8.77
CA ASN A 56 -2.30 11.75 -7.83
C ASN A 56 -2.08 13.18 -7.28
N PRO A 57 -2.07 14.20 -8.13
CA PRO A 57 -1.82 15.58 -7.70
C PRO A 57 -2.93 16.05 -6.73
N GLY A 58 -2.52 16.65 -5.62
CA GLY A 58 -3.42 17.24 -4.61
C GLY A 58 -4.23 16.23 -3.79
N LYS A 59 -3.92 14.93 -3.88
CA LYS A 59 -4.56 13.91 -3.04
C LYS A 59 -3.76 13.69 -1.76
N LYS A 60 -4.48 13.57 -0.65
CA LYS A 60 -3.94 13.08 0.62
C LYS A 60 -3.74 11.58 0.54
N ILE A 61 -2.51 11.11 0.66
CA ILE A 61 -2.16 9.69 0.54
C ILE A 61 -1.36 9.26 1.76
N LEU A 62 -1.73 8.11 2.32
CA LEU A 62 -0.95 7.40 3.32
C LEU A 62 -0.16 6.31 2.61
N PHE A 63 1.17 6.40 2.62
CA PHE A 63 2.04 5.38 2.07
C PHE A 63 2.58 4.48 3.19
N ILE A 64 2.68 3.19 2.87
CA ILE A 64 3.29 2.17 3.72
C ILE A 64 4.29 1.44 2.82
N GLY A 65 5.56 1.37 3.24
CA GLY A 65 6.64 0.83 2.40
C GLY A 65 7.83 0.38 3.23
N LYS A 66 8.78 -0.28 2.59
CA LYS A 66 10.03 -0.72 3.25
C LYS A 66 10.96 0.48 3.48
N PRO A 67 12.01 0.32 4.30
CA PRO A 67 13.05 1.34 4.42
C PRO A 67 13.57 1.76 3.03
N ARG A 68 13.79 3.06 2.86
CA ARG A 68 14.30 3.69 1.62
C ARG A 68 13.31 3.80 0.46
N ASP A 69 12.05 3.38 0.61
CA ASP A 69 11.02 3.67 -0.38
C ASP A 69 10.63 5.16 -0.41
N PHE A 70 10.92 5.89 0.68
CA PHE A 70 10.54 7.30 0.86
C PHE A 70 11.78 8.18 1.07
N PRO A 71 11.77 9.44 0.58
CA PRO A 71 12.86 10.39 0.84
C PRO A 71 13.07 10.63 2.33
N ASP A 72 14.31 10.67 2.81
CA ASP A 72 14.62 10.87 4.23
C ASP A 72 14.12 12.22 4.78
N SER A 73 13.93 13.22 3.91
CA SER A 73 13.38 14.52 4.27
C SER A 73 11.90 14.50 4.68
N LEU A 74 11.18 13.42 4.38
CA LEU A 74 9.76 13.30 4.69
C LEU A 74 9.57 12.82 6.15
N PRO A 75 8.73 13.47 6.97
CA PRO A 75 8.48 12.97 8.32
C PRO A 75 7.83 11.58 8.32
N ARG A 76 8.35 10.67 9.15
CA ARG A 76 7.73 9.35 9.36
C ARG A 76 6.64 9.49 10.42
N LEU A 77 5.42 9.09 10.08
CA LEU A 77 4.30 9.06 11.04
C LEU A 77 4.45 7.88 12.00
N LEU A 78 4.87 6.74 11.47
CA LEU A 78 5.08 5.53 12.24
C LEU A 78 6.19 4.71 11.58
N THR A 79 6.95 4.02 12.41
CA THR A 79 7.92 3.02 12.00
C THR A 79 7.64 1.74 12.75
N VAL A 80 7.69 0.61 12.06
CA VAL A 80 7.49 -0.71 12.65
C VAL A 80 8.76 -1.51 12.43
N ASP A 81 9.31 -2.03 13.52
CA ASP A 81 10.50 -2.86 13.50
C ASP A 81 10.11 -4.34 13.69
N PHE A 82 10.87 -5.24 13.09
CA PHE A 82 10.80 -6.66 13.39
C PHE A 82 11.32 -6.93 14.80
N LEU A 83 11.04 -8.13 15.34
CA LEU A 83 11.51 -8.54 16.66
C LEU A 83 13.05 -8.58 16.79
N ASN A 84 13.77 -8.61 15.67
CA ASN A 84 15.23 -8.54 15.64
C ASN A 84 15.78 -7.09 15.62
N GLY A 85 14.91 -6.07 15.73
CA GLY A 85 15.29 -4.65 15.70
C GLY A 85 15.49 -4.06 14.31
N ASN A 86 15.39 -4.85 13.24
CA ASN A 86 15.48 -4.31 11.88
C ASN A 86 14.17 -3.63 11.48
N ARG A 87 14.25 -2.50 10.77
CA ARG A 87 13.06 -1.80 10.25
C ARG A 87 12.30 -2.68 9.26
N ALA A 88 11.02 -2.95 9.56
CA ALA A 88 10.13 -3.71 8.70
C ALA A 88 9.47 -2.79 7.66
N PHE A 89 8.77 -1.76 8.12
CA PHE A 89 8.13 -0.77 7.24
C PHE A 89 7.98 0.59 7.92
N GLU A 90 7.78 1.59 7.09
CA GLU A 90 7.59 2.98 7.45
C GLU A 90 6.24 3.46 6.92
N ILE A 91 5.59 4.35 7.67
CA ILE A 91 4.35 5.00 7.27
C ILE A 91 4.61 6.49 7.12
N VAL A 92 4.27 7.03 5.96
CA VAL A 92 4.37 8.46 5.65
C VAL A 92 3.06 8.98 5.08
N LYS A 93 2.81 10.26 5.28
CA LYS A 93 1.65 10.95 4.69
C LYS A 93 2.15 12.04 3.76
N VAL A 94 1.43 12.21 2.67
CA VAL A 94 1.52 13.41 1.82
C VAL A 94 0.15 14.07 1.71
N GLU A 95 0.16 15.39 1.55
CA GLU A 95 -1.03 16.21 1.33
C GLU A 95 -1.07 16.76 -0.09
#